data_AF-A0A350SLC1-F1
#
_entry.id   AF-A0A350SLC1-F1
#
_cell.length_a   1.000
_cell.length_b   1.000
_cell.length_c   1.000
_cell.angle_alpha   90.00
_cell.angle_beta   90.00
_cell.angle_gamma   90.00
#
_symmetry.space_group_name_H-M   'P 1'
#
loop_
_entity.id
_entity.type
_entity.pdbx_description
1 polymer ?
#
loop_
_entity_poly.entity_id
_entity_poly.type
_entity_poly.pdbx_seq_one_letter_code
_entity_poly.pdbx_strand_id
1 'polypeptide(L)'
;MASSEVQTVNTSADKAKLAVAVVLLLGAFVAFYLLSGQGALAQWGALIACLVAAVVVFGVSESGKRLVAFGRDSWREAKKVVWPARKEAIQMTAYVFAFVFVMALFLWLTDKTLEWLFYDLILGWRK
;
A
#
# COMPACT_ATOMS: atom_id res chain seq x y z
N MET A 1 -21.36 1.03 21.67
CA MET A 1 -20.52 -0.19 21.56
C MET A 1 -19.18 0.17 22.15
N ALA A 2 -18.76 -0.51 23.21
CA ALA A 2 -17.57 -0.16 23.98
C ALA A 2 -16.31 -0.25 23.09
N SER A 3 -15.48 0.80 23.11
CA SER A 3 -14.13 0.74 22.57
C SER A 3 -13.39 -0.35 23.33
N SER A 4 -13.16 -1.49 22.68
CA SER A 4 -12.30 -2.54 23.20
C SER A 4 -10.91 -1.95 23.31
N GLU A 5 -10.52 -1.60 24.53
CA GLU A 5 -9.14 -1.26 24.86
C GLU A 5 -8.28 -2.45 24.44
N VAL A 6 -7.48 -2.26 23.39
CA VAL A 6 -6.49 -3.24 22.95
C VAL A 6 -5.48 -3.31 24.08
N GLN A 7 -5.70 -4.21 25.03
CA GLN A 7 -4.71 -4.57 26.03
C GLN A 7 -3.49 -5.07 25.26
N THR A 8 -2.52 -4.18 25.09
CA THR A 8 -1.21 -4.52 24.57
C THR A 8 -0.46 -5.20 25.70
N VAL A 9 -0.78 -6.47 25.97
CA VAL A 9 0.09 -7.37 26.72
C VAL A 9 1.35 -7.66 25.89
N ASN A 10 2.09 -6.61 25.56
CA ASN A 10 3.46 -6.70 25.10
C ASN A 10 4.29 -7.13 26.30
N THR A 11 4.32 -8.43 26.54
CA THR A 11 5.25 -9.01 27.50
C THR A 11 6.66 -8.57 27.09
N SER A 12 7.49 -8.20 28.06
CA SER A 12 8.90 -7.82 27.82
C SER A 12 9.63 -8.84 26.94
N ALA A 13 9.26 -10.12 27.07
CA ALA A 13 9.72 -11.23 26.22
C ALA A 13 9.38 -11.07 24.73
N ASP A 14 8.20 -10.56 24.34
CA ASP A 14 7.87 -10.38 22.92
C ASP A 14 8.57 -9.17 22.31
N LYS A 15 8.77 -8.10 23.08
CA LYS A 15 9.65 -6.99 22.68
C LYS A 15 11.09 -7.47 22.48
N ALA A 16 11.57 -8.37 23.34
CA ALA A 16 12.88 -8.98 23.19
C ALA A 16 12.98 -9.84 21.91
N LYS A 17 11.97 -10.67 21.60
CA LYS A 17 11.95 -11.44 20.33
C LYS A 17 11.97 -10.53 19.11
N LEU A 18 11.23 -9.43 19.13
CA LEU A 18 11.25 -8.44 18.05
C LEU A 18 12.62 -7.78 17.91
N ALA A 19 13.24 -7.37 19.02
CA ALA A 19 14.59 -6.82 19.00
C ALA A 19 15.60 -7.84 18.45
N VAL A 20 15.51 -9.11 18.86
CA VAL A 20 16.36 -10.20 18.33
C VAL A 20 16.14 -10.39 16.83
N ALA A 21 14.90 -10.35 16.34
CA ALA A 21 14.63 -10.45 14.90
C ALA A 21 15.28 -9.30 14.11
N VAL A 22 15.22 -8.06 14.62
CA VAL A 22 15.87 -6.89 13.99
C VAL A 22 17.39 -7.04 14.02
N VAL A 23 17.96 -7.47 15.15
CA VAL A 23 19.40 -7.70 15.27
C VAL A 23 19.86 -8.81 14.33
N LEU A 24 19.09 -9.89 14.17
CA LEU A 24 19.40 -10.97 13.22
C LEU A 24 19.35 -10.48 11.76
N LEU A 25 18.40 -9.60 11.41
CA LEU A 25 18.35 -9.00 10.08
C LEU A 25 19.58 -8.14 9.80
N LEU A 26 19.92 -7.22 10.72
CA LEU A 26 21.12 -6.39 10.59
C LEU A 26 22.39 -7.26 10.58
N GLY A 27 22.43 -8.29 11.42
CA GLY A 27 23.48 -9.30 11.46
C GLY A 27 23.63 -10.05 10.14
N ALA A 28 22.53 -10.37 9.45
CA ALA A 28 22.57 -10.99 8.13
C ALA A 28 23.28 -10.11 7.09
N PHE A 29 22.98 -8.80 7.08
CA PHE A 29 23.64 -7.84 6.21
C PHE A 29 25.13 -7.69 6.55
N VAL A 30 25.46 -7.57 7.84
CA VAL A 30 26.86 -7.47 8.29
C VAL A 30 27.65 -8.73 7.94
N ALA A 31 27.09 -9.91 8.20
CA ALA A 31 27.70 -11.20 7.87
C ALA A 31 27.95 -11.33 6.37
N PHE A 32 27.01 -10.89 5.52
CA PHE A 32 27.19 -10.89 4.07
C PHE A 32 28.39 -10.04 3.61
N TYR A 33 28.60 -8.86 4.20
CA TYR A 33 29.74 -8.01 3.83
C TYR A 33 31.08 -8.54 4.38
N LEU A 34 31.11 -9.06 5.60
CA LEU A 34 32.32 -9.60 6.21
C LEU A 34 32.80 -10.90 5.53
N LEU A 35 31.87 -11.72 5.03
CA LEU A 35 32.18 -13.01 4.41
C LEU A 35 32.46 -12.91 2.90
N SER A 36 32.53 -11.69 2.36
CA SER A 36 32.80 -11.42 0.94
C SER A 36 34.14 -11.97 0.45
N GLY A 37 35.14 -12.08 1.34
CA GLY A 37 36.45 -12.67 1.03
C GLY A 37 36.53 -14.20 1.04
N GLN A 38 35.53 -14.92 1.56
CA GLN A 38 35.56 -16.39 1.69
C GLN A 38 34.81 -17.11 0.55
N GLY A 39 34.30 -16.37 -0.43
CA GLY A 39 33.63 -16.89 -1.62
C GLY A 39 32.09 -16.78 -1.57
N ALA A 40 31.49 -16.75 -2.76
CA ALA A 40 30.06 -16.45 -2.93
C ALA A 40 29.14 -17.42 -2.17
N LEU A 41 29.45 -18.72 -2.15
CA LEU A 41 28.60 -19.72 -1.48
C LEU A 41 28.49 -19.48 0.04
N ALA A 42 29.59 -19.14 0.70
CA ALA A 42 29.59 -18.84 2.13
C ALA A 42 28.78 -17.57 2.42
N GLN A 43 28.98 -16.53 1.60
CA GLN A 43 28.32 -15.23 1.72
C GLN A 43 26.79 -15.34 1.56
N TRP A 44 26.32 -16.00 0.51
CA TRP A 44 24.88 -16.24 0.29
C TRP A 44 24.28 -17.19 1.33
N GLY A 45 25.03 -18.24 1.71
CA GLY A 45 24.59 -19.19 2.75
C GLY A 45 24.38 -18.52 4.10
N ALA A 46 25.32 -17.69 4.55
CA ALA A 46 25.21 -16.96 5.82
C ALA A 46 24.04 -15.96 5.82
N LEU A 47 23.84 -15.24 4.71
CA LEU A 47 22.71 -14.33 4.55
C LEU A 47 21.38 -15.08 4.64
N ILE A 48 21.21 -16.13 3.84
CA ILE A 48 19.95 -16.90 3.80
C ILE A 48 19.67 -17.51 5.18
N ALA A 49 20.67 -18.11 5.82
CA ALA A 49 20.50 -18.70 7.15
C ALA A 49 20.06 -17.67 8.20
N CYS A 50 20.71 -16.50 8.26
CA CYS A 50 20.36 -15.45 9.22
C CYS A 50 18.99 -14.83 8.92
N LEU A 51 18.64 -14.67 7.65
CA LEU A 51 17.35 -14.14 7.22
C LEU A 51 16.21 -15.10 7.57
N VAL A 52 16.40 -16.40 7.32
CA VAL A 52 15.46 -17.45 7.75
C VAL A 52 15.30 -17.44 9.27
N ALA A 53 16.40 -17.37 10.03
CA ALA A 53 16.34 -17.28 11.49
C ALA A 53 15.56 -16.05 11.97
N ALA A 54 15.78 -14.87 11.36
CA ALA A 54 15.04 -13.66 11.70
C ALA A 54 13.53 -13.79 11.42
N VAL A 55 13.16 -14.37 10.28
CA VAL A 55 11.76 -14.61 9.90
C VAL A 55 11.09 -15.59 10.87
N VAL A 56 11.78 -16.65 11.28
CA VAL A 56 11.27 -17.61 12.26
C VAL A 56 11.05 -16.94 13.61
N VAL A 57 12.02 -16.17 14.10
CA VAL A 57 11.91 -15.44 15.38
C VAL A 57 10.76 -14.42 15.32
N PHE A 58 10.63 -13.69 14.21
CA PHE A 58 9.52 -12.76 14.00
C PHE A 58 8.17 -13.50 13.93
N GLY A 59 8.06 -14.63 13.23
CA GLY A 59 6.83 -15.41 13.10
C GLY A 59 6.35 -16.03 14.43
N VAL A 60 7.27 -16.35 15.34
CA VAL A 60 6.94 -16.85 16.69
C VAL A 60 6.48 -15.72 17.63
N SER A 61 6.88 -14.47 17.36
CA SER A 61 6.45 -13.30 18.14
C SER A 61 4.95 -13.04 18.04
N GLU A 62 4.38 -12.41 19.06
CA GLU A 62 2.95 -12.07 19.06
C GLU A 62 2.57 -11.16 17.88
N SER A 63 3.44 -10.22 17.51
CA SER A 63 3.26 -9.34 16.35
C SER A 63 3.23 -10.12 15.02
N GLY A 64 4.10 -11.11 14.85
CA GLY A 64 4.10 -11.98 13.66
C GLY A 64 2.82 -12.80 13.55
N LYS A 65 2.36 -13.39 14.66
CA LYS A 65 1.11 -14.15 14.70
C LYS A 65 -0.11 -13.25 14.41
N ARG A 66 -0.13 -12.03 14.96
CA ARG A 66 -1.19 -11.03 14.68
C ARG A 66 -1.22 -10.64 13.21
N LEU A 67 -0.07 -10.45 12.57
CA LEU A 67 0.01 -10.15 11.14
C LEU A 67 -0.58 -11.28 10.28
N VAL A 68 -0.22 -12.53 10.59
CA VAL A 68 -0.76 -13.70 9.87
C VAL A 68 -2.26 -13.84 10.08
N ALA A 69 -2.74 -13.66 11.32
CA ALA A 69 -4.17 -13.67 11.63
C ALA A 69 -4.93 -12.58 10.87
N PHE A 70 -4.40 -11.36 10.86
CA PHE A 70 -4.95 -10.22 10.12
C PHE A 70 -5.01 -10.49 8.61
N GLY A 71 -3.97 -11.08 8.03
CA GLY A 71 -3.96 -11.47 6.61
C GLY A 71 -5.05 -12.49 6.28
N ARG A 72 -5.24 -13.50 7.15
CA ARG A 72 -6.32 -14.49 7.00
C ARG A 72 -7.70 -13.87 7.11
N ASP A 73 -7.90 -12.96 8.07
CA ASP A 73 -9.16 -12.25 8.26
C ASP A 73 -9.46 -11.31 7.08
N SER A 74 -8.44 -10.59 6.59
CA SER A 74 -8.52 -9.73 5.40
C SER A 74 -8.92 -10.53 4.17
N TRP A 75 -8.36 -11.73 3.98
CA TRP A 75 -8.74 -12.61 2.87
C TRP A 75 -10.18 -13.11 2.99
N ARG A 76 -10.63 -13.43 4.21
CA ARG A 76 -12.02 -13.81 4.47
C ARG A 76 -12.97 -12.66 4.17
N GLU A 77 -12.59 -11.44 4.50
CA GLU A 77 -13.41 -10.25 4.22
C GLU A 77 -13.42 -9.91 2.73
N ALA A 78 -12.27 -10.02 2.05
CA ALA A 78 -12.18 -9.86 0.60
C ALA A 78 -13.09 -10.84 -0.14
N LYS A 79 -13.24 -12.08 0.36
CA LYS A 79 -14.19 -13.07 -0.18
C LYS A 79 -15.66 -12.70 0.00
N LYS A 80 -15.99 -11.84 0.98
CA LYS A 80 -17.35 -11.33 1.16
C LYS A 80 -17.66 -10.16 0.23
N VAL A 81 -16.65 -9.59 -0.44
CA VAL A 81 -16.86 -8.53 -1.42
C VAL A 81 -17.59 -9.13 -2.62
N VAL A 82 -18.87 -8.77 -2.74
CA VAL A 82 -19.67 -9.08 -3.91
C VAL A 82 -19.26 -8.11 -5.01
N TRP A 83 -18.57 -8.63 -6.02
CA TRP A 83 -18.21 -7.83 -7.18
C TRP A 83 -19.48 -7.51 -8.00
N PRO A 84 -19.64 -6.26 -8.45
CA PRO A 84 -20.82 -5.84 -9.18
C PRO A 84 -20.96 -6.64 -10.48
N ALA A 85 -22.20 -6.90 -10.88
CA ALA A 85 -22.46 -7.52 -12.17
C ALA A 85 -21.94 -6.60 -13.30
N ARG A 86 -21.59 -7.17 -14.47
CA ARG A 86 -21.12 -6.38 -15.63
C ARG A 86 -22.06 -5.22 -15.97
N LYS A 87 -23.37 -5.43 -15.82
CA LYS A 87 -24.40 -4.41 -16.06
C LYS A 87 -24.31 -3.25 -15.06
N GLU A 88 -24.15 -3.54 -13.78
CA GLU A 88 -24.02 -2.53 -12.72
C GLU A 88 -22.72 -1.73 -12.87
N ALA A 89 -21.61 -2.41 -13.17
CA ALA A 89 -20.32 -1.76 -13.41
C ALA A 89 -20.38 -0.78 -14.60
N ILE A 90 -21.02 -1.19 -15.70
CA ILE A 90 -21.23 -0.33 -16.87
C ILE A 90 -22.15 0.84 -16.52
N GLN A 91 -23.22 0.61 -15.76
CA GLN A 91 -24.15 1.67 -15.36
C GLN A 91 -23.47 2.73 -14.50
N MET A 92 -22.67 2.32 -13.51
CA MET A 92 -21.89 3.25 -12.67
C MET A 92 -20.85 4.02 -13.50
N THR A 93 -20.18 3.33 -14.43
CA THR A 93 -19.23 3.99 -15.35
C THR A 93 -19.93 5.01 -16.24
N ALA A 94 -21.12 4.68 -16.75
CA ALA A 94 -21.92 5.57 -17.59
C ALA A 94 -22.38 6.82 -16.82
N TYR A 95 -22.76 6.68 -15.54
CA TYR A 95 -23.07 7.85 -14.69
C TYR A 95 -21.88 8.79 -14.55
N VAL A 96 -20.68 8.24 -14.28
CA VAL A 96 -19.45 9.04 -14.19
C VAL A 96 -19.15 9.70 -15.54
N PHE A 97 -19.29 8.98 -16.64
CA PHE A 97 -19.07 9.52 -17.99
C PHE A 97 -20.03 10.68 -18.31
N ALA A 98 -21.31 10.52 -18.02
CA ALA A 98 -22.30 11.57 -18.23
C ALA A 98 -21.98 12.83 -17.40
N PHE A 99 -21.60 12.65 -16.13
CA PHE A 99 -21.19 13.76 -15.27
C PHE A 99 -19.98 14.51 -15.82
N VAL A 100 -18.92 13.78 -16.19
CA VAL A 100 -17.70 14.38 -16.76
C VAL A 100 -17.98 15.07 -18.09
N PHE A 101 -18.84 14.48 -18.94
CA PHE A 101 -19.24 15.08 -20.21
C PHE A 101 -19.96 16.42 -20.04
N VAL A 102 -20.87 16.51 -19.07
CA VAL A 102 -21.56 17.77 -18.75
C VAL A 102 -20.58 18.83 -18.24
N MET A 103 -19.64 18.45 -17.37
CA MET A 103 -18.60 19.37 -16.89
C MET A 103 -17.67 19.82 -18.01
N ALA A 104 -17.27 18.92 -18.91
CA ALA A 104 -16.47 19.26 -20.07
C ALA A 104 -17.19 20.25 -20.99
N LEU A 105 -18.49 20.04 -21.26
CA LEU A 105 -19.31 20.98 -22.02
C LEU A 105 -19.43 22.35 -21.34
N PHE A 106 -19.63 22.37 -20.03
CA PHE A 106 -19.73 23.61 -19.26
C PHE A 106 -18.42 24.41 -19.30
N LEU A 107 -17.28 23.75 -19.08
CA LEU A 107 -15.97 24.38 -19.17
C LEU A 107 -15.69 24.85 -20.59
N TRP A 108 -15.98 24.03 -21.61
CA TRP A 108 -15.82 24.42 -23.01
C TRP A 108 -16.64 25.65 -23.37
N LEU A 109 -17.89 25.74 -22.91
CA LEU A 109 -18.73 26.92 -23.14
C LEU A 109 -18.14 28.15 -22.44
N THR A 110 -17.67 28.00 -21.21
CA THR A 110 -17.05 29.08 -20.44
C THR A 110 -15.77 29.58 -21.11
N ASP A 111 -14.92 28.67 -21.58
CA ASP A 111 -13.70 29.01 -22.29
C ASP A 111 -14.02 29.76 -23.60
N LYS A 112 -15.08 29.34 -24.31
CA LYS A 112 -15.53 30.02 -25.54
C LYS A 112 -16.12 31.40 -25.28
N THR A 113 -16.87 31.58 -24.19
CA THR A 113 -17.41 32.90 -23.83
C THR A 113 -16.30 33.83 -23.37
N LEU A 114 -15.30 33.33 -22.63
CA LEU A 114 -14.10 34.08 -22.27
C LEU A 114 -13.27 34.43 -23.51
N GLU A 115 -13.02 33.48 -24.41
CA GLU A 115 -12.34 33.71 -25.69
C GLU A 115 -13.01 34.86 -26.46
N TRP A 116 -14.33 34.75 -26.66
CA TRP A 116 -15.09 35.79 -27.34
C TRP A 116 -14.98 37.16 -26.64
N LEU A 117 -15.18 37.20 -25.31
CA LEU A 117 -15.10 38.43 -24.53
C LEU A 117 -13.72 39.10 -24.63
N PHE A 118 -12.64 38.33 -24.50
CA PHE A 118 -11.29 38.88 -24.56
C PHE A 118 -10.90 39.33 -25.97
N TYR A 119 -11.17 38.51 -26.99
CA TYR A 119 -10.71 38.81 -28.36
C TYR A 119 -11.57 39.85 -29.09
N ASP A 120 -12.91 39.81 -28.96
CA ASP A 120 -13.80 40.76 -29.62
C ASP A 120 -13.97 42.06 -28.82
N LEU A 121 -14.13 41.98 -27.48
CA LEU A 121 -14.49 43.16 -26.68
C LEU A 121 -13.26 43.94 -26.19
N ILE A 122 -12.22 43.24 -25.73
CA ILE A 122 -11.05 43.89 -25.10
C ILE A 122 -9.93 44.15 -26.10
N LEU A 123 -9.53 43.15 -26.90
CA LEU A 123 -8.43 43.32 -27.84
C LEU A 123 -8.85 43.91 -29.21
N GLY A 124 -10.13 43.85 -29.57
CA GLY A 124 -10.66 44.43 -30.82
C GLY A 124 -9.94 43.94 -32.09
N TRP A 125 -9.36 42.73 -32.07
CA TRP A 125 -8.39 42.31 -33.08
C TRP A 125 -9.01 41.53 -34.24
N ARG A 126 -10.25 41.04 -34.11
CA ARG A 126 -11.02 40.49 -35.23
C ARG A 126 -11.98 41.53 -35.80
N LYS A 127 -11.49 42.29 -36.78
CA LYS A 127 -12.26 42.65 -37.98
C LYS A 127 -11.80 41.75 -39.11
#